data_AF-A0A4S3JJ90-F1
#
_entry.id   AF-A0A4S3JJ90-F1
#
_cell.length_a   1.000
_cell.length_b   1.000
_cell.length_c   1.000
_cell.angle_alpha   90.00
_cell.angle_beta   90.00
_cell.angle_gamma   90.00
#
_symmetry.space_group_name_H-M   'P 1'
#
loop_
_entity.id
_entity.type
_entity.pdbx_description
1 polymer ?
#
loop_
_entity_poly.entity_id
_entity_poly.type
_entity_poly.pdbx_seq_one_letter_code
_entity_poly.pdbx_strand_id
1 'polypeptide(L)'
;MFRDIVRDVEDALTQYGPIDSHDNEEARSRFISSLFNRIVCLFKSIIVNNPETLLESEFTRRGRIEYHFIALDSVSIIFVEVKKIWTMGKSGLDMKGQVLAECAACDYANLKEGHWVPILAILCDGNNFEFFVFDSSDKVIHSSGRIIGIIAAERGDHADLLASTKKTCEYLFDWFIMGYINSLRSFGQQSSNPSRVKKRVSTDQWESALTAADTAHWFLREAAEAAEKGKLEDAETMASCGVEQLKLSVSQIPRKPLYDRNLESVWDGSKPLEEALSDRKIF
;
A
#
# COMPACT_ATOMS: atom_id res chain seq x y z
N MET A 1 -12.58 9.36 0.37
CA MET A 1 -11.55 8.32 0.60
C MET A 1 -11.90 7.42 1.78
N PHE A 2 -11.75 7.85 3.05
CA PHE A 2 -11.98 6.92 4.17
C PHE A 2 -13.40 6.34 4.18
N ARG A 3 -14.41 7.17 3.92
CA ARG A 3 -15.81 6.71 3.72
C ARG A 3 -15.96 5.64 2.62
N ASP A 4 -15.14 5.71 1.57
CA ASP A 4 -15.17 4.71 0.48
C ASP A 4 -14.47 3.42 0.90
N ILE A 5 -13.41 3.50 1.70
CA ILE A 5 -12.80 2.33 2.34
C ILE A 5 -13.80 1.64 3.28
N VAL A 6 -14.57 2.40 4.07
CA VAL A 6 -15.61 1.84 4.95
C VAL A 6 -16.64 1.07 4.13
N ARG A 7 -17.06 1.58 2.97
CA ARG A 7 -17.96 0.84 2.06
C ARG A 7 -17.32 -0.44 1.55
N ASP A 8 -16.06 -0.38 1.12
CA ASP A 8 -15.35 -1.57 0.65
C ASP A 8 -15.20 -2.62 1.80
N VAL A 9 -15.05 -2.18 3.06
CA VAL A 9 -15.04 -3.05 4.25
C VAL A 9 -16.43 -3.64 4.51
N GLU A 10 -17.49 -2.84 4.43
CA GLU A 10 -18.88 -3.31 4.56
C GLU A 10 -19.23 -4.35 3.49
N ASP A 11 -18.81 -4.12 2.24
CA ASP A 11 -18.98 -5.06 1.15
C ASP A 11 -18.23 -6.38 1.43
N ALA A 12 -16.98 -6.29 1.93
CA ALA A 12 -16.20 -7.46 2.31
C ALA A 12 -16.84 -8.24 3.48
N LEU A 13 -17.37 -7.55 4.49
CA LEU A 13 -18.09 -8.18 5.60
C LEU A 13 -19.37 -8.86 5.13
N THR A 14 -20.09 -8.24 4.20
CA THR A 14 -21.31 -8.80 3.61
C THR A 14 -21.00 -10.04 2.77
N GLN A 15 -19.90 -10.02 2.02
CA GLN A 15 -19.54 -11.10 1.11
C GLN A 15 -18.89 -12.30 1.82
N TYR A 16 -18.01 -12.06 2.79
CA TYR A 16 -17.18 -13.11 3.42
C TYR A 16 -17.53 -13.36 4.89
N GLY A 17 -18.43 -12.57 5.47
CA GLY A 17 -18.71 -12.58 6.90
C GLY A 17 -17.65 -11.81 7.71
N PRO A 18 -17.80 -11.75 9.05
CA PRO A 18 -16.83 -11.13 9.93
C PRO A 18 -15.47 -11.80 9.83
N ILE A 19 -14.39 -11.04 10.06
CA ILE A 19 -13.03 -11.56 9.89
C ILE A 19 -12.74 -12.79 10.78
N ASP A 20 -13.40 -12.87 11.94
CA ASP A 20 -13.25 -13.99 12.87
C ASP A 20 -13.87 -15.29 12.37
N SER A 21 -14.81 -15.23 11.41
CA SER A 21 -15.36 -16.42 10.76
C SER A 21 -14.56 -16.88 9.53
N HIS A 22 -13.46 -16.20 9.17
CA HIS A 22 -12.67 -16.58 7.99
C HIS A 22 -11.77 -17.79 8.29
N ASP A 23 -12.08 -18.89 7.62
CA ASP A 23 -11.44 -20.20 7.87
C ASP A 23 -10.15 -20.47 7.09
N ASN A 24 -9.75 -19.56 6.20
CA ASN A 24 -8.53 -19.69 5.42
C ASN A 24 -7.87 -18.32 5.18
N GLU A 25 -6.61 -18.35 4.75
CA GLU A 25 -5.81 -17.15 4.46
C GLU A 25 -6.37 -16.38 3.27
N GLU A 26 -6.92 -17.06 2.27
CA GLU A 26 -7.51 -16.44 1.07
C GLU A 26 -8.66 -15.46 1.38
N ALA A 27 -9.62 -15.90 2.21
CA ALA A 27 -10.76 -15.09 2.63
C ALA A 27 -10.30 -13.88 3.45
N ARG A 28 -9.35 -14.09 4.38
CA ARG A 28 -8.76 -13.00 5.15
C ARG A 28 -8.02 -12.02 4.25
N SER A 29 -7.20 -12.51 3.32
CA SER A 29 -6.49 -11.65 2.38
C SER A 29 -7.46 -10.78 1.60
N ARG A 30 -8.57 -11.34 1.08
CA ARG A 30 -9.58 -10.55 0.36
C ARG A 30 -10.18 -9.44 1.23
N PHE A 31 -10.51 -9.75 2.47
CA PHE A 31 -10.96 -8.75 3.43
C PHE A 31 -9.87 -7.68 3.67
N ILE A 32 -8.62 -8.08 3.92
CA ILE A 32 -7.52 -7.14 4.16
C ILE A 32 -7.28 -6.20 2.97
N SER A 33 -7.53 -6.66 1.74
CA SER A 33 -7.42 -5.80 0.55
C SER A 33 -8.35 -4.59 0.58
N SER A 34 -9.55 -4.72 1.17
CA SER A 34 -10.50 -3.61 1.25
C SER A 34 -9.95 -2.42 2.05
N LEU A 35 -9.01 -2.69 2.98
CA LEU A 35 -8.36 -1.66 3.79
C LEU A 35 -7.40 -0.77 3.00
N PHE A 36 -6.79 -1.28 1.93
CA PHE A 36 -5.75 -0.56 1.18
C PHE A 36 -6.02 -0.35 -0.31
N ASN A 37 -7.02 -0.98 -0.91
CA ASN A 37 -7.29 -0.83 -2.35
C ASN A 37 -7.45 0.65 -2.74
N ARG A 38 -8.25 1.41 -1.99
CA ARG A 38 -8.42 2.86 -2.23
C ARG A 38 -7.15 3.67 -1.98
N ILE A 39 -6.34 3.25 -1.01
CA ILE A 39 -5.05 3.90 -0.70
C ILE A 39 -4.11 3.73 -1.91
N VAL A 40 -3.95 2.51 -2.40
CA VAL A 40 -3.10 2.19 -3.56
C VAL A 40 -3.56 2.96 -4.81
N CYS A 41 -4.88 3.09 -5.01
CA CYS A 41 -5.43 3.85 -6.13
C CYS A 41 -5.01 5.34 -6.15
N LEU A 42 -4.66 5.95 -5.02
CA LEU A 42 -4.16 7.33 -4.99
C LEU A 42 -2.85 7.50 -5.75
N PHE A 43 -2.05 6.43 -5.84
CA PHE A 43 -0.79 6.43 -6.55
C PHE A 43 -0.95 6.24 -8.07
N LYS A 44 -2.19 6.14 -8.60
CA LYS A 44 -2.49 6.05 -10.03
C LYS A 44 -1.61 5.05 -10.80
N SER A 45 -1.55 3.80 -10.34
CA SER A 45 -0.71 2.74 -10.96
C SER A 45 0.81 3.00 -10.93
N ILE A 46 1.29 4.01 -10.21
CA ILE A 46 2.71 4.14 -9.90
C ILE A 46 3.12 3.07 -8.90
N ILE A 47 2.24 2.76 -7.95
CA ILE A 47 2.34 1.58 -7.10
C ILE A 47 1.32 0.58 -7.60
N VAL A 48 1.77 -0.64 -7.88
CA VAL A 48 0.93 -1.75 -8.33
C VAL A 48 1.19 -2.97 -7.46
N ASN A 49 0.14 -3.74 -7.18
CA ASN A 49 0.31 -5.07 -6.61
C ASN A 49 0.76 -6.02 -7.72
N ASN A 50 1.94 -6.61 -7.58
CA ASN A 50 2.42 -7.68 -8.43
C ASN A 50 2.36 -9.01 -7.64
N PRO A 51 1.32 -9.83 -7.84
CA PRO A 51 1.15 -11.07 -7.08
C PRO A 51 2.16 -12.17 -7.46
N GLU A 52 3.14 -11.90 -8.33
CA GLU A 52 4.21 -12.86 -8.65
C GLU A 52 5.20 -12.97 -7.49
N THR A 53 5.24 -14.15 -6.85
CA THR A 53 6.20 -14.49 -5.79
C THR A 53 7.64 -14.41 -6.32
N LEU A 54 8.51 -13.64 -5.66
CA LEU A 54 9.95 -13.64 -5.96
C LEU A 54 10.64 -14.93 -5.52
N LEU A 55 10.14 -15.60 -4.48
CA LEU A 55 10.56 -16.93 -4.08
C LEU A 55 9.58 -17.97 -4.63
N GLU A 56 9.98 -18.67 -5.70
CA GLU A 56 9.26 -19.86 -6.18
C GLU A 56 9.38 -21.00 -5.15
N SER A 57 8.64 -20.93 -4.06
CA SER A 57 8.49 -22.09 -3.18
C SER A 57 7.43 -23.02 -3.80
N GLU A 58 7.86 -24.20 -4.24
CA GLU A 58 6.99 -25.26 -4.80
C GLU A 58 5.89 -25.73 -3.80
N PHE A 59 5.93 -25.28 -2.54
CA PHE A 59 5.10 -25.79 -1.45
C PHE A 59 3.87 -24.92 -1.08
N THR A 60 3.67 -23.72 -1.62
CA THR A 60 2.64 -22.78 -1.10
C THR A 60 1.59 -22.27 -2.11
N ARG A 61 1.58 -22.74 -3.36
CA ARG A 61 0.75 -22.17 -4.44
C ARG A 61 -0.77 -22.33 -4.34
N ARG A 62 -1.33 -23.06 -3.35
CA ARG A 62 -2.78 -23.29 -3.26
C ARG A 62 -3.43 -22.45 -2.15
N GLY A 63 -4.20 -21.43 -2.55
CA GLY A 63 -5.14 -20.71 -1.68
C GLY A 63 -4.52 -19.58 -0.85
N ARG A 64 -3.37 -19.03 -1.27
CA ARG A 64 -2.74 -17.85 -0.64
C ARG A 64 -2.73 -16.69 -1.62
N ILE A 65 -3.13 -15.52 -1.12
CA ILE A 65 -2.99 -14.25 -1.84
C ILE A 65 -1.89 -13.49 -1.12
N GLU A 66 -0.78 -13.29 -1.80
CA GLU A 66 0.33 -12.46 -1.36
C GLU A 66 0.18 -11.08 -1.98
N TYR A 67 0.41 -10.03 -1.18
CA TYR A 67 0.43 -8.67 -1.68
C TYR A 67 1.87 -8.19 -1.72
N HIS A 68 2.38 -7.96 -2.91
CA HIS A 68 3.72 -7.48 -3.15
C HIS A 68 3.62 -6.25 -4.03
N PHE A 69 3.88 -5.09 -3.43
CA PHE A 69 3.74 -3.82 -4.10
C PHE A 69 5.06 -3.36 -4.69
N ILE A 70 5.00 -3.02 -5.97
CA ILE A 70 6.12 -2.53 -6.76
C ILE A 70 5.83 -1.09 -7.17
N ALA A 71 6.80 -0.21 -6.97
CA ALA A 71 6.80 1.15 -7.47
C ALA A 71 7.47 1.23 -8.83
N LEU A 72 6.85 1.99 -9.75
CA LEU A 72 7.39 2.35 -11.05
C LEU A 72 7.84 1.12 -11.87
N ASP A 73 7.08 0.03 -11.75
CA ASP A 73 7.25 -1.26 -12.43
C ASP A 73 8.59 -1.97 -12.17
N SER A 74 9.41 -1.52 -11.20
CA SER A 74 10.74 -2.12 -10.99
C SER A 74 11.22 -2.21 -9.54
N VAL A 75 10.67 -1.43 -8.61
CA VAL A 75 11.18 -1.40 -7.22
C VAL A 75 10.16 -2.00 -6.27
N SER A 76 10.50 -3.13 -5.65
CA SER A 76 9.73 -3.70 -4.55
C SER A 76 9.76 -2.75 -3.36
N ILE A 77 8.59 -2.36 -2.84
CA ILE A 77 8.50 -1.41 -1.72
C ILE A 77 7.78 -1.97 -0.51
N ILE A 78 6.68 -2.70 -0.71
CA ILE A 78 5.86 -3.22 0.38
C ILE A 78 5.51 -4.68 0.15
N PHE A 79 5.55 -5.48 1.20
CA PHE A 79 5.10 -6.86 1.22
C PHE A 79 4.08 -7.05 2.35
N VAL A 80 2.95 -7.70 2.09
CA VAL A 80 1.93 -8.01 3.11
C VAL A 80 1.66 -9.51 3.12
N GLU A 81 2.01 -10.13 4.25
CA GLU A 81 1.76 -11.53 4.54
C GLU A 81 0.55 -11.66 5.48
N VAL A 82 -0.50 -12.31 4.98
CA VAL A 82 -1.73 -12.56 5.74
C VAL A 82 -1.76 -14.01 6.21
N LYS A 83 -1.95 -14.21 7.52
CA LYS A 83 -2.06 -15.52 8.15
C LYS A 83 -3.47 -15.76 8.69
N LYS A 84 -3.87 -17.03 8.78
CA LYS A 84 -5.18 -17.40 9.38
C LYS A 84 -5.23 -17.03 10.87
N ILE A 85 -4.17 -17.38 11.61
CA ILE A 85 -4.07 -17.17 13.06
C ILE A 85 -2.63 -16.81 13.40
N TRP A 86 -2.44 -15.72 14.14
CA TRP A 86 -1.13 -15.36 14.66
C TRP A 86 -0.78 -16.05 15.98
N THR A 87 -0.10 -17.19 15.85
CA THR A 87 0.38 -17.96 17.00
C THR A 87 1.66 -17.39 17.63
N MET A 88 1.83 -17.59 18.94
CA MET A 88 3.08 -17.27 19.66
C MET A 88 4.03 -18.48 19.67
N GLY A 89 5.30 -18.26 20.00
CA GLY A 89 6.30 -19.32 20.11
C GLY A 89 6.94 -19.67 18.77
N LYS A 90 7.34 -20.95 18.59
CA LYS A 90 8.10 -21.39 17.41
C LYS A 90 7.40 -21.07 16.09
N SER A 91 6.11 -21.38 15.98
CA SER A 91 5.33 -21.10 14.77
C SER A 91 5.26 -19.60 14.45
N GLY A 92 5.16 -18.75 15.48
CA GLY A 92 5.22 -17.29 15.28
C GLY A 92 6.59 -16.82 14.80
N LEU A 93 7.68 -17.42 15.29
CA LEU A 93 9.03 -17.13 14.80
C LEU A 93 9.24 -17.63 13.37
N ASP A 94 8.68 -18.80 13.02
CA ASP A 94 8.74 -19.34 11.65
C ASP A 94 8.02 -18.39 10.67
N MET A 95 6.87 -17.83 11.04
CA MET A 95 6.15 -16.82 10.24
C MET A 95 6.98 -15.55 10.04
N LYS A 96 7.63 -15.04 11.10
CA LYS A 96 8.53 -13.88 10.96
C LYS A 96 9.75 -14.21 10.10
N GLY A 97 10.32 -15.40 10.25
CA GLY A 97 11.43 -15.86 9.42
C GLY A 97 11.08 -15.89 7.94
N GLN A 98 9.86 -16.36 7.59
CA GLN A 98 9.34 -16.30 6.23
C GLN A 98 9.27 -14.86 5.72
N VAL A 99 8.64 -13.95 6.46
CA VAL A 99 8.53 -12.53 6.06
C VAL A 99 9.90 -11.89 5.83
N LEU A 100 10.88 -12.15 6.71
CA LEU A 100 12.23 -11.62 6.56
C LEU A 100 13.00 -12.22 5.38
N ALA A 101 12.75 -13.49 5.05
CA ALA A 101 13.33 -14.12 3.86
C ALA A 101 12.81 -13.49 2.57
N GLU A 102 11.50 -13.19 2.50
CA GLU A 102 10.89 -12.46 1.39
C GLU A 102 11.46 -11.03 1.29
N CYS A 103 11.59 -10.33 2.42
CA CYS A 103 12.23 -9.00 2.43
C CYS A 103 13.64 -9.04 1.86
N ALA A 104 14.46 -10.02 2.25
CA ALA A 104 15.82 -10.17 1.74
C ALA A 104 15.84 -10.49 0.23
N ALA A 105 14.89 -11.28 -0.27
CA ALA A 105 14.74 -11.55 -1.70
C ALA A 105 14.35 -10.28 -2.48
N CYS A 106 13.38 -9.50 -1.99
CA CYS A 106 12.97 -8.22 -2.55
C CYS A 106 14.11 -7.19 -2.58
N ASP A 107 14.83 -7.04 -1.47
CA ASP A 107 15.97 -6.12 -1.36
C ASP A 107 17.08 -6.50 -2.36
N TYR A 108 17.40 -7.81 -2.46
CA TYR A 108 18.36 -8.30 -3.43
C TYR A 108 17.92 -8.06 -4.88
N ALA A 109 16.64 -8.25 -5.19
CA ALA A 109 16.09 -7.95 -6.51
C ALA A 109 16.19 -6.44 -6.84
N ASN A 110 15.84 -5.57 -5.89
CA ASN A 110 16.02 -4.12 -6.03
C ASN A 110 17.48 -3.76 -6.30
N LEU A 111 18.42 -4.33 -5.54
CA LEU A 111 19.85 -4.07 -5.69
C LEU A 111 20.38 -4.48 -7.06
N LYS A 112 19.90 -5.60 -7.62
CA LYS A 112 20.25 -6.04 -8.99
C LYS A 112 19.82 -5.03 -10.05
N GLU A 113 18.67 -4.39 -9.85
CA GLU A 113 18.17 -3.31 -10.70
C GLU A 113 18.83 -1.95 -10.36
N GLY A 114 19.83 -1.93 -9.48
CA GLY A 114 20.58 -0.75 -9.07
C GLY A 114 19.82 0.16 -8.12
N HIS A 115 18.74 -0.32 -7.51
CA HIS A 115 17.93 0.41 -6.55
C HIS A 115 18.29 -0.01 -5.13
N TRP A 116 18.49 0.99 -4.28
CA TRP A 116 18.62 0.78 -2.84
C TRP A 116 17.42 1.43 -2.15
N VAL A 117 16.50 0.59 -1.68
CA VAL A 117 15.21 0.98 -1.10
C VAL A 117 14.86 -0.01 0.01
N PRO A 118 14.59 0.44 1.25
CA PRO A 118 14.16 -0.43 2.33
C PRO A 118 12.87 -1.17 1.96
N ILE A 119 12.78 -2.45 2.34
CA ILE A 119 11.56 -3.23 2.18
C ILE A 119 10.70 -3.08 3.42
N LEU A 120 9.48 -2.60 3.19
CA LEU A 120 8.48 -2.44 4.23
C LEU A 120 7.60 -3.71 4.24
N ALA A 121 7.70 -4.57 5.24
CA ALA A 121 6.84 -5.75 5.36
C ALA A 121 5.78 -5.68 6.47
N ILE A 122 4.60 -6.21 6.19
CA ILE A 122 3.46 -6.28 7.11
C ILE A 122 3.10 -7.74 7.31
N LEU A 123 3.13 -8.22 8.56
CA LEU A 123 2.57 -9.50 8.94
C LEU A 123 1.23 -9.24 9.64
N CYS A 124 0.15 -9.88 9.22
CA CYS A 124 -1.14 -9.71 9.88
C CYS A 124 -2.04 -10.94 9.82
N ASP A 125 -3.00 -11.02 10.74
CA ASP A 125 -4.18 -11.90 10.65
C ASP A 125 -5.49 -11.09 10.58
N GLY A 126 -5.33 -9.76 10.44
CA GLY A 126 -6.37 -8.74 10.42
C GLY A 126 -6.80 -8.24 11.79
N ASN A 127 -6.78 -9.09 12.81
CA ASN A 127 -6.98 -8.65 14.19
C ASN A 127 -5.71 -8.09 14.79
N ASN A 128 -4.55 -8.50 14.27
CA ASN A 128 -3.24 -8.11 14.71
C ASN A 128 -2.37 -7.77 13.49
N PHE A 129 -1.51 -6.76 13.64
CA PHE A 129 -0.52 -6.35 12.66
C PHE A 129 0.86 -6.23 13.31
N GLU A 130 1.93 -6.52 12.57
CA GLU A 130 3.31 -6.14 12.91
C GLU A 130 3.98 -5.63 11.65
N PHE A 131 4.68 -4.52 11.79
CA PHE A 131 5.27 -3.76 10.72
C PHE A 131 6.79 -3.87 10.83
N PHE A 132 7.44 -4.27 9.75
CA PHE A 132 8.87 -4.52 9.66
C PHE A 132 9.56 -3.62 8.64
N VAL A 133 10.53 -2.83 9.07
CA VAL A 133 11.43 -2.15 8.13
C VAL A 133 12.68 -3.01 7.99
N PHE A 134 12.86 -3.59 6.81
CA PHE A 134 14.07 -4.30 6.42
C PHE A 134 14.95 -3.36 5.61
N ASP A 135 16.11 -3.01 6.18
CA ASP A 135 17.12 -2.20 5.51
C ASP A 135 18.46 -2.93 5.52
N SER A 136 18.90 -3.35 4.33
CA SER A 136 20.16 -4.07 4.15
C SER A 136 21.40 -3.18 4.30
N SER A 137 21.32 -1.86 4.11
CA SER A 137 22.50 -0.99 4.34
C SER A 137 22.78 -0.85 5.81
N ASP A 138 21.72 -0.70 6.59
CA ASP A 138 21.81 -0.45 8.02
C ASP A 138 22.03 -1.76 8.78
N LYS A 139 21.79 -2.91 8.13
CA LYS A 139 21.88 -4.26 8.71
C LYS A 139 21.03 -4.41 9.97
N VAL A 140 19.95 -3.63 10.03
CA VAL A 140 19.01 -3.59 11.13
C VAL A 140 17.62 -3.90 10.59
N ILE A 141 16.87 -4.67 11.38
CA ILE A 141 15.45 -4.92 11.15
C ILE A 141 14.71 -4.23 12.28
N HIS A 142 13.85 -3.29 11.93
CA HIS A 142 12.96 -2.65 12.90
C HIS A 142 11.62 -3.38 12.88
N SER A 143 11.04 -3.60 14.06
CA SER A 143 9.67 -4.11 14.21
C SER A 143 8.87 -3.17 15.10
N SER A 144 7.61 -2.91 14.73
CA SER A 144 6.66 -2.20 15.59
C SER A 144 6.25 -2.99 16.83
N GLY A 145 6.56 -4.29 16.87
CA GLY A 145 5.85 -5.23 17.72
C GLY A 145 4.39 -5.40 17.27
N ARG A 146 3.67 -6.28 17.97
CA ARG A 146 2.27 -6.56 17.67
C ARG A 146 1.39 -5.37 18.05
N ILE A 147 0.62 -4.88 17.09
CA ILE A 147 -0.42 -3.88 17.29
C ILE A 147 -1.80 -4.50 17.02
N ILE A 148 -2.82 -3.98 17.71
CA ILE A 148 -4.21 -4.37 17.48
C ILE A 148 -4.69 -3.73 16.18
N GLY A 149 -5.28 -4.55 15.32
CA GLY A 149 -5.85 -4.19 14.03
C GLY A 149 -7.36 -4.03 14.10
N ILE A 150 -8.07 -4.72 13.21
CA ILE A 150 -9.52 -4.68 13.06
C ILE A 150 -10.20 -5.39 14.23
N ILE A 151 -11.25 -4.78 14.76
CA ILE A 151 -12.07 -5.33 15.85
C ILE A 151 -13.44 -5.66 15.27
N ALA A 152 -13.68 -6.93 14.91
CA ALA A 152 -14.87 -7.34 14.13
C ALA A 152 -15.87 -8.29 14.84
N ALA A 153 -15.54 -8.94 15.97
CA ALA A 153 -16.48 -9.84 16.68
C ALA A 153 -16.73 -9.48 18.16
N GLU A 154 -17.99 -9.72 18.61
CA GLU A 154 -18.64 -9.73 19.95
C GLU A 154 -18.26 -8.67 21.02
N ARG A 155 -17.13 -7.97 20.88
CA ARG A 155 -16.53 -7.09 21.89
C ARG A 155 -16.62 -5.60 21.55
N GLY A 156 -17.10 -5.25 20.36
CA GLY A 156 -17.25 -3.85 19.96
C GLY A 156 -18.49 -3.61 19.12
N ASP A 157 -19.05 -2.40 19.22
CA ASP A 157 -20.15 -1.97 18.36
C ASP A 157 -19.64 -1.55 16.97
N HIS A 158 -20.53 -1.06 16.09
CA HIS A 158 -20.14 -0.59 14.76
C HIS A 158 -19.14 0.59 14.82
N ALA A 159 -19.10 1.34 15.92
CA ALA A 159 -18.17 2.43 16.12
C ALA A 159 -16.76 1.92 16.42
N ASP A 160 -16.60 0.84 17.19
CA ASP A 160 -15.29 0.22 17.44
C ASP A 160 -14.68 -0.36 16.15
N LEU A 161 -15.50 -1.01 15.33
CA LEU A 161 -15.07 -1.48 14.00
C LEU A 161 -14.65 -0.29 13.12
N LEU A 162 -15.44 0.78 13.10
CA LEU A 162 -15.12 1.98 12.31
C LEU A 162 -13.83 2.66 12.78
N ALA A 163 -13.64 2.80 14.10
CA ALA A 163 -12.45 3.40 14.70
C ALA A 163 -11.19 2.56 14.45
N SER A 164 -11.27 1.23 14.64
CA SER A 164 -10.16 0.32 14.36
C SER A 164 -9.82 0.25 12.87
N THR A 165 -10.82 0.31 12.00
CA THR A 165 -10.65 0.43 10.55
C THR A 165 -9.91 1.72 10.20
N LYS A 166 -10.33 2.86 10.76
CA LYS A 166 -9.67 4.16 10.55
C LYS A 166 -8.19 4.10 10.91
N LYS A 167 -7.90 3.68 12.14
CA LYS A 167 -6.52 3.59 12.65
C LYS A 167 -5.65 2.66 11.79
N THR A 168 -6.19 1.50 11.42
CA THR A 168 -5.47 0.54 10.58
C THR A 168 -5.18 1.13 9.19
N CYS A 169 -6.15 1.82 8.58
CA CYS A 169 -5.97 2.47 7.29
C CYS A 169 -4.93 3.60 7.35
N GLU A 170 -4.88 4.37 8.43
CA GLU A 170 -3.88 5.42 8.63
C GLU A 170 -2.45 4.84 8.70
N TYR A 171 -2.24 3.73 9.43
CA TYR A 171 -0.95 3.04 9.42
C TYR A 171 -0.57 2.49 8.05
N LEU A 172 -1.52 1.84 7.36
CA LEU A 172 -1.29 1.33 6.01
C LEU A 172 -0.93 2.49 5.06
N PHE A 173 -1.62 3.62 5.16
CA PHE A 173 -1.35 4.76 4.31
C PHE A 173 0.03 5.39 4.57
N ASP A 174 0.42 5.56 5.83
CA ASP A 174 1.76 6.01 6.22
C ASP A 174 2.83 5.12 5.58
N TRP A 175 2.61 3.80 5.61
CA TRP A 175 3.47 2.81 5.00
C TRP A 175 3.58 2.90 3.48
N PHE A 176 2.45 3.04 2.77
CA PHE A 176 2.44 3.24 1.32
C PHE A 176 3.19 4.51 0.92
N ILE A 177 3.01 5.61 1.66
CA ILE A 177 3.73 6.85 1.39
C ILE A 177 5.22 6.71 1.68
N MET A 178 5.63 6.05 2.76
CA MET A 178 7.03 5.80 3.05
C MET A 178 7.71 4.96 1.95
N GLY A 179 7.08 3.87 1.51
CA GLY A 179 7.57 3.04 0.41
C GLY A 179 7.71 3.85 -0.89
N TYR A 180 6.70 4.66 -1.20
CA TYR A 180 6.71 5.56 -2.34
C TYR A 180 7.86 6.57 -2.28
N ILE A 181 8.03 7.29 -1.17
CA ILE A 181 9.09 8.28 -0.97
C ILE A 181 10.47 7.65 -1.18
N ASN A 182 10.71 6.48 -0.58
CA ASN A 182 11.99 5.79 -0.73
C ASN A 182 12.24 5.36 -2.18
N SER A 183 11.19 4.95 -2.92
CA SER A 183 11.31 4.69 -4.36
C SER A 183 11.71 5.96 -5.13
N LEU A 184 11.05 7.10 -4.88
CA LEU A 184 11.36 8.37 -5.55
C LEU A 184 12.80 8.81 -5.27
N ARG A 185 13.28 8.65 -4.03
CA ARG A 185 14.68 8.94 -3.67
C ARG A 185 15.65 8.09 -4.50
N SER A 186 15.38 6.79 -4.61
CA SER A 186 16.21 5.88 -5.41
C SER A 186 16.24 6.26 -6.89
N PHE A 187 15.07 6.52 -7.51
CA PHE A 187 15.00 6.95 -8.91
C PHE A 187 15.65 8.32 -9.14
N GLY A 188 15.47 9.26 -8.21
CA GLY A 188 16.11 10.57 -8.23
C GLY A 188 17.64 10.47 -8.22
N GLN A 189 18.20 9.63 -7.35
CA GLN A 189 19.63 9.35 -7.27
C GLN A 189 20.17 8.72 -8.55
N GLN A 190 19.53 7.66 -9.05
CA GLN A 190 19.92 7.04 -10.32
C GLN A 190 19.90 8.03 -11.49
N SER A 191 18.90 8.93 -11.53
CA SER A 191 18.80 9.95 -12.57
C SER A 191 19.93 10.99 -12.52
N SER A 192 20.52 11.19 -11.34
CA SER A 192 21.57 12.19 -11.06
C SER A 192 22.99 11.66 -11.25
N ASN A 193 23.17 10.37 -11.57
CA ASN A 193 24.50 9.77 -11.67
C ASN A 193 25.36 10.44 -12.78
N PRO A 194 26.61 10.84 -12.48
CA PRO A 194 27.43 11.77 -13.27
C PRO A 194 27.97 11.23 -14.60
N SER A 195 27.63 10.00 -15.02
CA SER A 195 28.00 9.48 -16.34
C SER A 195 27.29 10.20 -17.51
N ARG A 196 26.40 11.16 -17.22
CA ARG A 196 25.64 11.95 -18.19
C ARG A 196 25.81 13.45 -17.92
N VAL A 197 26.55 14.13 -18.79
CA VAL A 197 27.15 15.48 -18.67
C VAL A 197 26.15 16.68 -18.54
N LYS A 198 24.83 16.45 -18.44
CA LYS A 198 23.83 17.52 -18.25
C LYS A 198 22.71 17.07 -17.32
N LYS A 199 22.35 17.91 -16.33
CA LYS A 199 21.15 17.73 -15.49
C LYS A 199 19.95 17.58 -16.43
N ARG A 200 19.28 16.43 -16.39
CA ARG A 200 18.13 16.15 -17.25
C ARG A 200 16.91 16.81 -16.63
N VAL A 201 15.97 17.29 -17.45
CA VAL A 201 14.66 17.80 -16.99
C VAL A 201 13.95 16.80 -16.08
N SER A 202 14.15 15.49 -16.31
CA SER A 202 13.64 14.43 -15.45
C SER A 202 14.14 14.50 -14.00
N THR A 203 15.35 15.02 -13.75
CA THR A 203 15.91 15.12 -12.39
C THR A 203 15.17 16.15 -11.56
N ASP A 204 14.85 17.32 -12.13
CA ASP A 204 14.07 18.35 -11.44
C ASP A 204 12.62 17.88 -11.17
N GLN A 205 12.08 17.05 -12.07
CA GLN A 205 10.76 16.42 -11.89
C GLN A 205 10.76 15.41 -10.74
N TRP A 206 11.80 14.57 -10.61
CA TRP A 206 11.96 13.67 -9.45
C TRP A 206 12.09 14.44 -8.13
N GLU A 207 12.88 15.52 -8.11
CA GLU A 207 13.06 16.36 -6.94
C GLU A 207 11.76 17.05 -6.51
N SER A 208 10.99 17.56 -7.47
CA SER A 208 9.67 18.14 -7.23
C SER A 208 8.70 17.10 -6.69
N ALA A 209 8.61 15.94 -7.35
CA ALA A 209 7.73 14.84 -6.93
C ALA A 209 8.07 14.37 -5.51
N LEU A 210 9.36 14.25 -5.19
CA LEU A 210 9.83 13.87 -3.86
C LEU A 210 9.45 14.93 -2.81
N THR A 211 9.68 16.21 -3.10
CA THR A 211 9.34 17.32 -2.19
C THR A 211 7.84 17.33 -1.88
N ALA A 212 6.99 17.14 -2.89
CA ALA A 212 5.55 17.04 -2.72
C ALA A 212 5.14 15.79 -1.91
N ALA A 213 5.83 14.65 -2.11
CA ALA A 213 5.58 13.43 -1.34
C ALA A 213 5.97 13.57 0.14
N ASP A 214 7.15 14.13 0.42
CA ASP A 214 7.60 14.42 1.80
C ASP A 214 6.63 15.42 2.49
N THR A 215 6.16 16.43 1.76
CA THR A 215 5.15 17.39 2.26
C THR A 215 3.81 16.70 2.53
N ALA A 216 3.37 15.81 1.65
CA ALA A 216 2.16 15.02 1.84
C ALA A 216 2.26 14.16 3.11
N HIS A 217 3.40 13.50 3.29
CA HIS A 217 3.67 12.66 4.46
C HIS A 217 3.61 13.44 5.76
N TRP A 218 4.26 14.62 5.78
CA TRP A 218 4.22 15.52 6.93
C TRP A 218 2.79 15.94 7.28
N PHE A 219 2.01 16.44 6.31
CA PHE A 219 0.63 16.84 6.54
C PHE A 219 -0.24 15.72 7.11
N LEU A 220 -0.08 14.48 6.61
CA LEU A 220 -0.87 13.35 7.08
C LEU A 220 -0.51 12.93 8.51
N ARG A 221 0.76 13.03 8.89
CA ARG A 221 1.19 12.79 10.28
C ARG A 221 0.70 13.88 11.23
N GLU A 222 0.80 15.14 10.83
CA GLU A 222 0.25 16.25 11.62
C GLU A 222 -1.27 16.17 11.75
N ALA A 223 -1.96 15.69 10.70
CA ALA A 223 -3.40 15.43 10.77
C ALA A 223 -3.75 14.39 11.84
N ALA A 224 -2.98 13.29 11.91
CA ALA A 224 -3.16 12.26 12.94
C ALA A 224 -2.90 12.84 14.34
N GLU A 225 -1.82 13.60 14.53
CA GLU A 225 -1.54 14.26 15.80
C GLU A 225 -2.61 15.29 16.22
N ALA A 226 -3.12 16.07 15.27
CA ALA A 226 -4.19 17.02 15.52
C ALA A 226 -5.47 16.31 15.96
N ALA A 227 -5.80 15.17 15.34
CA ALA A 227 -6.93 14.34 15.72
C ALA A 227 -6.78 13.78 17.14
N GLU A 228 -5.59 13.27 17.51
CA GLU A 228 -5.29 12.80 18.87
C GLU A 228 -5.45 13.92 19.93
N LYS A 229 -5.13 15.16 19.55
CA LYS A 229 -5.30 16.36 20.39
C LYS A 229 -6.74 16.91 20.38
N GLY A 230 -7.68 16.26 19.70
CA GLY A 230 -9.09 16.68 19.60
C GLY A 230 -9.37 17.85 18.64
N LYS A 231 -8.39 18.25 17.83
CA LYS A 231 -8.50 19.35 16.84
C LYS A 231 -8.99 18.80 15.50
N LEU A 232 -10.26 18.42 15.44
CA LEU A 232 -10.80 17.64 14.32
C LEU A 232 -10.86 18.42 13.00
N GLU A 233 -11.18 19.71 13.02
CA GLU A 233 -11.21 20.55 11.80
C GLU A 233 -9.81 20.74 11.21
N ASP A 234 -8.82 20.98 12.07
CA ASP A 234 -7.41 21.08 11.67
C ASP A 234 -6.95 19.75 11.07
N ALA A 235 -7.28 18.63 11.72
CA ALA A 235 -6.94 17.29 11.25
C ALA A 235 -7.50 17.00 9.85
N GLU A 236 -8.78 17.31 9.60
CA GLU A 236 -9.41 17.08 8.29
C GLU A 236 -8.82 17.98 7.20
N THR A 237 -8.50 19.23 7.56
CA THR A 237 -7.84 20.18 6.66
C THR A 237 -6.45 19.69 6.28
N MET A 238 -5.64 19.29 7.26
CA MET A 238 -4.30 18.75 7.03
C MET A 238 -4.33 17.45 6.22
N ALA A 239 -5.26 16.54 6.52
CA ALA A 239 -5.41 15.30 5.75
C ALA A 239 -5.76 15.58 4.28
N SER A 240 -6.65 16.54 4.04
CA SER A 240 -7.01 16.99 2.68
C SER A 240 -5.81 17.59 1.95
N CYS A 241 -5.05 18.47 2.60
CA CYS A 241 -3.81 19.02 2.06
C CYS A 241 -2.79 17.92 1.73
N GLY A 242 -2.62 16.94 2.62
CA GLY A 242 -1.72 15.81 2.41
C GLY A 242 -2.09 14.99 1.17
N VAL A 243 -3.38 14.69 0.99
CA VAL A 243 -3.87 13.97 -0.20
C VAL A 243 -3.65 14.77 -1.49
N GLU A 244 -3.87 16.08 -1.48
CA GLU A 244 -3.60 16.91 -2.66
C GLU A 244 -2.11 17.00 -2.99
N GLN A 245 -1.24 17.08 -1.98
CA GLN A 245 0.21 17.02 -2.19
C GLN A 245 0.66 15.67 -2.74
N LEU A 246 0.05 14.57 -2.31
CA LEU A 246 0.33 13.24 -2.88
C LEU A 246 -0.08 13.18 -4.36
N LYS A 247 -1.27 13.68 -4.71
CA LYS A 247 -1.70 13.76 -6.11
C LYS A 247 -0.77 14.62 -6.96
N LEU A 248 -0.30 15.74 -6.41
CA LEU A 248 0.68 16.61 -7.06
C LEU A 248 1.99 15.84 -7.30
N SER A 249 2.52 15.15 -6.29
CA SER A 249 3.71 14.31 -6.41
C SER A 249 3.58 13.29 -7.55
N VAL A 250 2.50 12.52 -7.55
CA VAL A 250 2.22 11.52 -8.59
C VAL A 250 2.16 12.14 -9.99
N SER A 251 1.59 13.35 -10.12
CA SER A 251 1.50 14.05 -11.41
C SER A 251 2.84 14.58 -11.93
N GLN A 252 3.82 14.76 -11.03
CA GLN A 252 5.15 15.28 -11.35
C GLN A 252 6.15 14.20 -11.75
N ILE A 253 5.83 12.92 -11.53
CA ILE A 253 6.68 11.81 -11.95
C ILE A 253 6.92 11.89 -13.46
N PRO A 254 8.17 11.76 -13.94
CA PRO A 254 8.52 11.82 -15.36
C PRO A 254 8.16 10.52 -16.10
N ARG A 255 7.02 9.92 -15.79
CA ARG A 255 6.44 8.74 -16.46
C ARG A 255 4.93 8.90 -16.52
N LYS A 256 4.33 8.50 -17.64
CA LYS A 256 2.87 8.47 -17.74
C LYS A 256 2.34 7.23 -17.02
N PRO A 257 1.33 7.38 -16.14
CA PRO A 257 0.59 6.24 -15.62
C PRO A 257 0.03 5.38 -16.76
N LEU A 258 0.12 4.05 -16.63
CA LEU A 258 -0.43 3.12 -17.61
C LEU A 258 -1.96 3.30 -17.78
N TYR A 259 -2.66 3.66 -16.71
CA TYR A 259 -4.11 3.83 -16.67
C TYR A 259 -4.54 5.25 -16.26
N ASP A 260 -4.01 6.28 -16.93
CA ASP A 260 -4.36 7.67 -16.62
C ASP A 260 -5.79 8.05 -17.04
N ARG A 261 -6.43 7.28 -17.93
CA ARG A 261 -7.84 7.48 -18.34
C ARG A 261 -8.77 6.58 -17.53
N ASN A 262 -9.71 7.20 -16.82
CA ASN A 262 -10.80 6.48 -16.16
C ASN A 262 -11.66 5.74 -17.20
N LEU A 263 -12.06 4.49 -16.92
CA LEU A 263 -12.97 3.72 -17.78
C LEU A 263 -14.32 4.45 -17.98
N GLU A 264 -14.78 5.20 -16.99
CA GLU A 264 -15.98 6.03 -17.08
C GLU A 264 -15.89 7.12 -18.17
N SER A 265 -14.67 7.53 -18.55
CA SER A 265 -14.48 8.46 -19.68
C SER A 265 -14.79 7.83 -21.04
N VAL A 266 -14.84 6.50 -21.10
CA VAL A 266 -15.18 5.72 -22.28
C VAL A 266 -16.67 5.34 -22.27
N TRP A 267 -17.29 5.29 -21.09
CA TRP A 267 -18.71 5.02 -20.93
C TRP A 267 -19.25 5.64 -19.62
N ASP A 268 -20.11 6.63 -19.75
CA ASP A 268 -20.70 7.39 -18.63
C ASP A 268 -22.01 6.76 -18.10
N GLY A 269 -22.41 5.61 -18.65
CA GLY A 269 -23.66 4.93 -18.27
C GLY A 269 -24.93 5.58 -18.82
N SER A 270 -24.85 6.64 -19.64
CA SER A 270 -26.03 7.32 -20.20
C SER A 270 -26.80 6.48 -21.22
N LYS A 271 -26.16 5.46 -21.79
CA LYS A 271 -26.72 4.49 -22.76
C LYS A 271 -26.22 3.08 -22.44
N PRO A 272 -26.87 2.01 -22.93
CA PRO A 272 -26.31 0.66 -22.86
C PRO A 272 -24.89 0.60 -23.42
N LEU A 273 -24.02 -0.22 -22.82
CA LEU A 273 -22.60 -0.29 -23.18
C LEU A 273 -22.40 -0.72 -24.64
N GLU A 274 -23.21 -1.64 -25.12
CA GLU A 274 -23.22 -2.17 -26.48
C GLU A 274 -23.57 -1.06 -27.50
N GLU A 275 -24.49 -0.16 -27.14
CA GLU A 275 -24.83 1.00 -27.97
C GLU A 275 -23.69 2.02 -27.96
N ALA A 276 -23.15 2.32 -26.78
CA ALA A 276 -22.06 3.30 -26.60
C ALA A 276 -20.76 2.89 -27.30
N LEU A 277 -20.53 1.59 -27.51
CA LEU A 277 -19.33 1.03 -28.15
C LEU A 277 -19.59 0.40 -29.53
N SER A 278 -20.76 0.64 -30.12
CA SER A 278 -21.18 0.07 -31.41
C SER A 278 -20.18 0.33 -32.55
N ASP A 279 -19.55 1.51 -32.58
CA ASP A 279 -18.54 1.88 -33.58
C ASP A 279 -17.23 1.06 -33.48
N ARG A 280 -16.98 0.39 -32.35
CA ARG A 280 -15.73 -0.35 -32.11
C ARG A 280 -15.77 -1.81 -32.58
N LYS A 281 -16.91 -2.30 -33.08
CA LYS A 281 -17.11 -3.72 -33.50
C LYS A 281 -16.61 -4.74 -32.45
N ILE A 282 -16.84 -4.42 -31.17
CA ILE A 282 -16.47 -5.31 -30.06
C ILE A 282 -17.55 -6.38 -29.82
N PHE A 283 -18.79 -6.09 -30.25
CA PHE A 283 -19.98 -6.92 -30.10
C PHE A 283 -20.62 -7.17 -31.47
#